data_AF-A0A0C1JU47-F1
#
_entry.id   AF-A0A0C1JU47-F1
#
_cell.length_a   1.000
_cell.length_b   1.000
_cell.length_c   1.000
_cell.angle_alpha   90.00
_cell.angle_beta   90.00
_cell.angle_gamma   90.00
#
_symmetry.space_group_name_H-M   'P 1'
#
loop_
_entity.id
_entity.type
_entity.pdbx_description
1 polymer ?
#
loop_
_entity_poly.entity_id
_entity_poly.type
_entity_poly.pdbx_seq_one_letter_code
_entity_poly.pdbx_strand_id
1 'polypeptide(L)'
;MLHLEELLRDRNPLLANFGKLGREMAYQIEESQATTYAGYILPSHVSELNDEIFFQEDLFLKESSQPLTLLHAIQADILMMRNPEGKPPFNFERKDDSIQLHIAPSIRREIQILYHNLLKLFEKDSTLQPNDIIVMAPQISDYVPYIQSVFGLEKSQLDFQILDLDMQAQSEIVQGFFQLIRLSESRWEVSELLQLFGHRLFQRCHQLTQSDYYLIQEWIQQAGIRWGEDWLHRNELLQRHHCEKEMVDSSSVGTWNFGLTRLLLGLTTVVKSADSHSFDSIPCEGIDFSQAELMERWIRLLHSLRDDLSPLHDRSQMCMEEWSCYLSCLLDTYFKCDFEDSQSIADYEELKSQFKLLGDSAKTFKETKFSFQTIKFH
;
A
#
# COMPACT_ATOMS: atom_id res chain seq x y z
N MET A 1 6.99 1.79 39.39
CA MET A 1 7.64 1.92 38.06
C MET A 1 8.98 2.66 38.13
N LEU A 2 9.04 3.94 38.52
CA LEU A 2 10.29 4.73 38.53
C LEU A 2 11.49 4.06 39.24
N HIS A 3 11.28 3.46 40.42
CA HIS A 3 12.34 2.80 41.18
C HIS A 3 12.84 1.49 40.54
N LEU A 4 11.98 0.79 39.80
CA LEU A 4 12.33 -0.43 39.05
C LEU A 4 13.09 -0.08 37.76
N GLU A 5 12.77 1.04 37.13
CA GLU A 5 13.50 1.55 35.97
C GLU A 5 14.90 2.02 36.32
N GLU A 6 15.09 2.65 37.49
CA GLU A 6 16.43 2.97 38.02
C GLU A 6 17.24 1.69 38.32
N LEU A 7 16.65 0.72 39.02
CA LEU A 7 17.30 -0.57 39.31
C LEU A 7 17.69 -1.36 38.04
N LEU A 8 16.85 -1.31 37.00
CA LEU A 8 17.16 -1.97 35.73
C LEU A 8 18.17 -1.20 34.89
N ARG A 9 18.20 0.14 34.96
CA ARG A 9 19.26 0.94 34.31
C ARG A 9 20.63 0.62 34.89
N ASP A 10 20.70 0.42 36.20
CA ASP A 10 21.94 0.04 36.87
C ASP A 10 22.39 -1.38 36.50
N ARG A 11 21.46 -2.26 36.08
CA ARG A 11 21.72 -3.65 35.71
C ARG A 11 21.89 -3.93 34.22
N ASN A 12 20.98 -3.53 33.33
CA ASN A 12 21.20 -3.64 31.88
C ASN A 12 20.47 -2.49 31.15
N PRO A 13 21.20 -1.55 30.54
CA PRO A 13 20.60 -0.35 29.96
C PRO A 13 19.76 -0.64 28.71
N LEU A 14 20.07 -1.69 27.94
CA LEU A 14 19.30 -2.06 26.75
C LEU A 14 17.93 -2.60 27.15
N LEU A 15 17.89 -3.53 28.10
CA LEU A 15 16.64 -4.11 28.61
C LEU A 15 15.80 -3.06 29.35
N ALA A 16 16.44 -2.14 30.06
CA ALA A 16 15.74 -1.04 30.74
C ALA A 16 14.99 -0.12 29.76
N ASN A 17 15.57 0.17 28.60
CA ASN A 17 15.00 1.10 27.62
C ASN A 17 14.05 0.42 26.62
N PHE A 18 14.36 -0.80 26.17
CA PHE A 18 13.59 -1.49 25.12
C PHE A 18 12.62 -2.57 25.67
N GLY A 19 12.78 -3.01 26.92
CA GLY A 19 12.04 -4.15 27.48
C GLY A 19 10.67 -3.84 28.10
N LYS A 20 10.11 -2.63 27.91
CA LYS A 20 8.91 -2.20 28.65
C LYS A 20 7.72 -3.15 28.52
N LEU A 21 7.43 -3.61 27.31
CA LEU A 21 6.29 -4.50 27.02
C LEU A 21 6.52 -5.91 27.59
N GLY A 22 7.74 -6.43 27.47
CA GLY A 22 8.13 -7.71 28.07
C GLY A 22 8.02 -7.72 29.60
N ARG A 23 8.34 -6.60 30.27
CA ARG A 23 8.17 -6.47 31.73
C ARG A 23 6.71 -6.56 32.17
N GLU A 24 5.81 -5.89 31.44
CA GLU A 24 4.38 -5.94 31.74
C GLU A 24 3.85 -7.36 31.58
N MET A 25 4.24 -8.03 30.50
CA MET A 25 3.88 -9.43 30.27
C MET A 25 4.44 -10.36 31.36
N ALA A 26 5.72 -10.20 31.74
CA ALA A 26 6.34 -10.98 32.80
C ALA A 26 5.60 -10.81 34.15
N TYR A 27 5.24 -9.57 34.50
CA TYR A 27 4.46 -9.28 35.70
C TYR A 27 3.08 -9.96 35.69
N GLN A 28 2.37 -9.92 34.56
CA GLN A 28 1.09 -10.62 34.42
C GLN A 28 1.22 -12.15 34.52
N ILE A 29 2.30 -12.70 33.97
CA ILE A 29 2.57 -14.14 34.09
C ILE A 29 2.85 -14.52 35.55
N GLU A 30 3.64 -13.73 36.28
CA GLU A 30 3.89 -13.95 37.71
C GLU A 30 2.59 -13.86 38.54
N GLU A 31 1.72 -12.88 38.28
CA GLU A 31 0.41 -12.77 38.94
C GLU A 31 -0.53 -13.94 38.63
N SER A 32 -0.42 -14.52 37.44
CA SER A 32 -1.28 -15.63 37.00
C SER A 32 -1.02 -16.96 37.71
N GLN A 33 0.05 -17.06 38.51
CA GLN A 33 0.52 -18.31 39.16
C GLN A 33 0.73 -19.47 38.17
N ALA A 34 0.90 -19.18 36.89
CA ALA A 34 1.19 -20.17 35.88
C ALA A 34 2.60 -20.74 36.09
N THR A 35 2.75 -22.06 35.93
CA THR A 35 4.07 -22.69 35.89
C THR A 35 4.76 -22.29 34.59
N THR A 36 5.85 -21.55 34.70
CA THR A 36 6.67 -21.13 33.55
C THR A 36 7.87 -22.06 33.38
N TYR A 37 8.23 -22.29 32.13
CA TYR A 37 9.47 -22.97 31.77
C TYR A 37 10.19 -22.09 30.76
N ALA A 38 11.43 -21.72 31.06
CA ALA A 38 12.28 -20.97 30.16
C ALA A 38 13.48 -21.83 29.75
N GLY A 39 13.97 -21.64 28.54
CA GLY A 39 15.13 -22.34 28.02
C GLY A 39 15.92 -21.40 27.14
N TYR A 40 17.15 -21.09 27.56
CA TYR A 40 18.05 -20.21 26.83
C TYR A 40 19.24 -21.01 26.31
N ILE A 41 19.68 -20.71 25.10
CA ILE A 41 20.84 -21.36 24.49
C ILE A 41 21.89 -20.29 24.21
N LEU A 42 23.06 -20.42 24.82
CA LEU A 42 24.23 -19.60 24.52
C LEU A 42 25.42 -20.48 24.16
N PRO A 43 26.40 -19.98 23.39
CA PRO A 43 27.62 -20.73 23.14
C PRO A 43 28.44 -20.96 24.42
N SER A 44 29.15 -22.07 24.49
CA SER A 44 29.96 -22.45 25.65
C SER A 44 31.05 -21.44 26.02
N HIS A 45 31.66 -20.75 25.04
CA HIS A 45 32.70 -19.74 25.26
C HIS A 45 32.20 -18.50 26.00
N VAL A 46 30.88 -18.30 26.13
CA VAL A 46 30.32 -17.22 26.96
C VAL A 46 30.64 -17.43 28.44
N SER A 47 30.93 -18.66 28.87
CA SER A 47 31.41 -18.95 30.24
C SER A 47 32.69 -18.17 30.62
N GLU A 48 33.51 -17.76 29.64
CA GLU A 48 34.69 -16.92 29.87
C GLU A 48 34.32 -15.52 30.41
N LEU A 49 33.07 -15.09 30.26
CA LEU A 49 32.60 -13.77 30.69
C LEU A 49 32.30 -13.69 32.18
N ASN A 50 31.89 -14.81 32.80
CA ASN A 50 31.55 -14.90 34.22
C ASN A 50 31.40 -16.37 34.68
N ASP A 51 32.07 -16.73 35.77
CA ASP A 51 31.96 -18.07 36.38
C ASP A 51 30.57 -18.36 36.96
N GLU A 52 29.75 -17.34 37.24
CA GLU A 52 28.40 -17.53 37.78
C GLU A 52 27.38 -18.06 36.75
N ILE A 53 27.76 -18.13 35.47
CA ILE A 53 26.91 -18.59 34.35
C ILE A 53 26.47 -20.05 34.56
N PHE A 54 27.26 -20.86 35.27
CA PHE A 54 27.00 -22.28 35.50
C PHE A 54 25.85 -22.56 36.49
N PHE A 55 25.30 -21.54 37.17
CA PHE A 55 24.26 -21.72 38.19
C PHE A 55 22.83 -21.45 37.70
N GLN A 56 22.62 -21.10 36.43
CA GLN A 56 21.27 -20.93 35.87
C GLN A 56 20.71 -22.26 35.34
N GLU A 57 19.68 -22.79 35.99
CA GLU A 57 19.03 -24.06 35.61
C GLU A 57 18.38 -24.01 34.20
N ASP A 58 17.96 -22.84 33.75
CA ASP A 58 17.29 -22.63 32.46
C ASP A 58 18.26 -22.33 31.30
N LEU A 59 19.57 -22.29 31.56
CA LEU A 59 20.59 -21.97 30.55
C LEU A 59 21.32 -23.23 30.08
N PHE A 60 21.27 -23.45 28.76
CA PHE A 60 21.97 -24.52 28.09
C PHE A 60 23.14 -23.96 27.27
N LEU A 61 24.35 -24.44 27.57
CA LEU A 61 25.54 -24.07 26.81
C LEU A 61 25.73 -25.03 25.63
N LYS A 62 25.73 -24.49 24.42
CA LYS A 62 26.02 -25.23 23.20
C LYS A 62 27.51 -25.15 22.88
N GLU A 63 28.15 -26.29 22.68
CA GLU A 63 29.55 -26.32 22.25
C GLU A 63 29.75 -25.53 20.95
N SER A 64 30.70 -24.60 20.97
CA SER A 64 31.06 -23.75 19.85
C SER A 64 32.57 -23.77 19.67
N SER A 65 33.02 -23.98 18.43
CA SER A 65 34.42 -23.84 18.03
C SER A 65 34.78 -22.41 17.61
N GLN A 66 33.79 -21.51 17.54
CA GLN A 66 33.99 -20.11 17.19
C GLN A 66 34.38 -19.28 18.42
N PRO A 67 35.23 -18.25 18.25
CA PRO A 67 35.60 -17.34 19.34
C PRO A 67 34.38 -16.52 19.82
N LEU A 68 34.52 -15.93 21.00
CA LEU A 68 33.54 -14.98 21.52
C LEU A 68 33.35 -13.80 20.55
N THR A 69 32.09 -13.52 20.22
CA THR A 69 31.69 -12.37 19.40
C THR A 69 30.96 -11.34 20.24
N LEU A 70 30.89 -10.11 19.73
CA LEU A 70 30.18 -8.98 20.30
C LEU A 70 28.69 -9.30 20.44
N LEU A 71 28.09 -9.96 19.44
CA LEU A 71 26.70 -10.42 19.53
C LEU A 71 26.49 -11.35 20.73
N HIS A 72 27.36 -12.35 20.89
CA HIS A 72 27.27 -13.29 22.02
C HIS A 72 27.44 -12.58 23.36
N ALA A 73 28.36 -11.62 23.46
CA ALA A 73 28.57 -10.84 24.68
C ALA A 73 27.33 -9.99 25.04
N ILE A 74 26.71 -9.32 24.06
CA ILE A 74 25.49 -8.53 24.30
C ILE A 74 24.32 -9.42 24.71
N GLN A 75 24.13 -10.57 24.03
CA GLN A 75 23.09 -11.53 24.38
C GLN A 75 23.26 -12.06 25.81
N ALA A 76 24.50 -12.38 26.20
CA ALA A 76 24.82 -12.81 27.55
C ALA A 76 24.58 -11.71 28.59
N ASP A 77 24.98 -10.47 28.31
CA ASP A 77 24.75 -9.33 29.21
C ASP A 77 23.25 -9.05 29.41
N ILE A 78 22.42 -9.23 28.37
CA ILE A 78 20.96 -9.11 28.47
C ILE A 78 20.38 -10.22 29.35
N LEU A 79 20.75 -11.49 29.08
CA LEU A 79 20.26 -12.63 29.86
C LEU A 79 20.65 -12.56 31.34
N MET A 80 21.89 -12.17 31.61
CA MET A 80 22.47 -12.09 32.96
C MET A 80 22.14 -10.77 33.67
N MET A 81 21.40 -9.86 33.03
CA MET A 81 21.13 -8.51 33.52
C MET A 81 22.41 -7.80 33.99
N ARG A 82 23.46 -7.88 33.17
CA ARG A 82 24.79 -7.32 33.48
C ARG A 82 24.98 -5.98 32.80
N ASN A 83 25.55 -5.04 33.55
CA ASN A 83 25.97 -3.74 33.04
C ASN A 83 27.49 -3.81 32.82
N PRO A 84 27.97 -3.63 31.57
CA PRO A 84 29.39 -3.58 31.28
C PRO A 84 30.03 -2.22 31.61
N GLU A 85 29.26 -1.20 31.97
CA GLU A 85 29.78 0.13 32.30
C GLU A 85 30.79 0.10 33.45
N GLY A 86 31.95 0.76 33.24
CA GLY A 86 33.05 0.79 34.20
C GLY A 86 33.89 -0.50 34.28
N LYS A 87 33.57 -1.54 33.51
CA LYS A 87 34.38 -2.77 33.40
C LYS A 87 35.39 -2.66 32.25
N PRO A 88 36.53 -3.38 32.31
CA PRO A 88 37.47 -3.39 31.19
C PRO A 88 36.77 -3.92 29.92
N PRO A 89 37.08 -3.34 28.74
CA PRO A 89 36.50 -3.79 27.49
C PRO A 89 36.91 -5.23 27.21
N PHE A 90 35.99 -6.02 26.67
CA PHE A 90 36.31 -7.35 26.17
C PHE A 90 37.24 -7.25 24.97
N ASN A 91 38.18 -8.19 24.88
CA ASN A 91 39.09 -8.28 23.76
C ASN A 91 38.51 -9.22 22.71
N PHE A 92 37.70 -8.68 21.80
CA PHE A 92 37.17 -9.43 20.67
C PHE A 92 38.25 -9.60 19.59
N GLU A 93 38.11 -10.63 18.76
CA GLU A 93 38.96 -10.75 17.58
C GLU A 93 38.81 -9.54 16.65
N ARG A 94 39.91 -9.13 15.99
CA ARG A 94 39.94 -7.96 15.09
C ARG A 94 38.98 -8.04 13.89
N LYS A 95 38.35 -9.18 13.63
CA LYS A 95 37.47 -9.44 12.48
C LYS A 95 36.10 -9.99 12.91
N ASP A 96 35.59 -9.52 14.05
CA ASP A 96 34.23 -9.83 14.44
C ASP A 96 33.22 -9.03 13.59
N ASP A 97 32.46 -9.77 12.79
CA ASP A 97 31.46 -9.25 11.85
C ASP A 97 30.02 -9.49 12.34
N SER A 98 29.84 -9.92 13.61
CA SER A 98 28.54 -10.35 14.16
C SER A 98 27.52 -9.22 14.33
N ILE A 99 27.99 -7.98 14.54
CA ILE A 99 27.17 -6.77 14.53
C ILE A 99 27.87 -5.73 13.66
N GLN A 100 27.16 -5.21 12.68
CA GLN A 100 27.69 -4.22 11.75
C GLN A 100 26.75 -3.04 11.62
N LEU A 101 27.33 -1.84 11.50
CA LEU A 101 26.61 -0.61 11.24
C LEU A 101 26.99 -0.12 9.85
N HIS A 102 25.98 0.04 8.98
CA HIS A 102 26.16 0.49 7.60
C HIS A 102 25.48 1.84 7.42
N ILE A 103 26.20 2.81 6.86
CA ILE A 103 25.64 4.13 6.51
C ILE A 103 25.46 4.18 5.00
N ALA A 104 24.24 4.45 4.56
CA ALA A 104 23.90 4.57 3.15
C ALA A 104 23.31 5.96 2.83
N PRO A 105 23.66 6.57 1.68
CA PRO A 105 23.14 7.88 1.29
C PRO A 105 21.72 7.83 0.69
N SER A 106 21.18 6.64 0.41
CA SER A 106 19.83 6.44 -0.13
C SER A 106 19.36 5.01 0.05
N ILE A 107 18.04 4.77 0.03
CA ILE A 107 17.41 3.43 0.12
C ILE A 107 17.97 2.48 -0.95
N ARG A 108 18.13 2.95 -2.19
CA ARG A 108 18.72 2.14 -3.26
C ARG A 108 20.13 1.68 -2.89
N ARG A 109 20.95 2.57 -2.34
CA ARG A 109 22.33 2.23 -1.98
C ARG A 109 22.38 1.33 -0.75
N GLU A 110 21.46 1.49 0.18
CA GLU A 110 21.28 0.63 1.35
C GLU A 110 20.98 -0.81 0.93
N ILE A 111 19.99 -1.02 0.05
CA ILE A 111 19.65 -2.33 -0.51
C ILE A 111 20.82 -2.94 -1.28
N GLN A 112 21.60 -2.14 -2.02
CA GLN A 112 22.80 -2.65 -2.68
C GLN A 112 23.86 -3.09 -1.67
N ILE A 113 24.10 -2.31 -0.61
CA ILE A 113 25.08 -2.67 0.44
C ILE A 113 24.64 -3.98 1.10
N LEU A 114 23.36 -4.11 1.45
CA LEU A 114 22.76 -5.33 1.97
C LEU A 114 23.03 -6.52 1.05
N TYR A 115 22.70 -6.41 -0.25
CA TYR A 115 22.92 -7.47 -1.23
C TYR A 115 24.37 -7.97 -1.27
N HIS A 116 25.34 -7.06 -1.33
CA HIS A 116 26.76 -7.43 -1.36
C HIS A 116 27.22 -8.05 -0.03
N ASN A 117 26.67 -7.62 1.10
CA ASN A 117 26.99 -8.20 2.39
C ASN A 117 26.43 -9.61 2.52
N LEU A 118 25.20 -9.85 2.05
CA LEU A 118 24.59 -11.19 2.02
C LEU A 118 25.42 -12.14 1.15
N LEU A 119 25.83 -11.73 -0.05
CA LEU A 119 26.71 -12.54 -0.90
C LEU A 119 28.00 -12.94 -0.18
N LYS A 120 28.67 -11.99 0.48
CA LYS A 120 29.88 -12.28 1.27
C LYS A 120 29.61 -13.25 2.42
N LEU A 121 28.43 -13.18 3.04
CA LEU A 121 28.05 -14.11 4.11
C LEU A 121 27.88 -15.53 3.56
N PHE A 122 27.17 -15.70 2.45
CA PHE A 122 27.03 -17.01 1.79
C PHE A 122 28.37 -17.56 1.26
N GLU A 123 29.28 -16.70 0.79
CA GLU A 123 30.63 -17.11 0.39
C GLU A 123 31.49 -17.58 1.58
N LYS A 124 31.29 -16.96 2.76
CA LYS A 124 32.06 -17.25 3.99
C LYS A 124 31.54 -18.49 4.72
N ASP A 125 30.23 -18.72 4.70
CA ASP A 125 29.57 -19.83 5.38
C ASP A 125 28.60 -20.55 4.45
N SER A 126 29.03 -21.72 3.95
CA SER A 126 28.22 -22.55 3.06
C SER A 126 27.07 -23.29 3.74
N THR A 127 26.98 -23.25 5.08
CA THR A 127 25.88 -23.89 5.82
C THR A 127 24.64 -23.01 5.90
N LEU A 128 24.82 -21.69 5.77
CA LEU A 128 23.75 -20.70 5.84
C LEU A 128 22.77 -20.88 4.68
N GLN A 129 21.48 -20.98 5.00
CA GLN A 129 20.41 -21.01 4.01
C GLN A 129 19.73 -19.63 3.93
N PRO A 130 19.13 -19.26 2.78
CA PRO A 130 18.34 -18.03 2.67
C PRO A 130 17.25 -17.89 3.73
N ASN A 131 16.65 -19.01 4.14
CA ASN A 131 15.61 -19.04 5.18
C ASN A 131 16.12 -18.71 6.60
N ASP A 132 17.45 -18.70 6.82
CA ASP A 132 18.05 -18.30 8.08
C ASP A 132 18.19 -16.77 8.21
N ILE A 133 17.84 -16.04 7.15
CA ILE A 133 18.02 -14.59 7.05
C ILE A 133 16.66 -13.90 7.03
N ILE A 134 16.48 -12.95 7.96
CA ILE A 134 15.34 -12.02 7.95
C ILE A 134 15.83 -10.59 7.73
N VAL A 135 15.15 -9.87 6.85
CA VAL A 135 15.38 -8.43 6.61
C VAL A 135 14.11 -7.70 6.99
N MET A 136 14.22 -6.77 7.93
CA MET A 136 13.09 -5.99 8.43
C MET A 136 13.28 -4.52 8.08
N ALA A 137 12.19 -3.85 7.69
CA ALA A 137 12.14 -2.41 7.46
C ALA A 137 10.91 -1.82 8.16
N PRO A 138 10.97 -0.56 8.65
CA PRO A 138 9.82 0.07 9.30
C PRO A 138 8.57 0.16 8.41
N GLN A 139 8.77 0.40 7.11
CA GLN A 139 7.73 0.41 6.09
C GLN A 139 8.26 -0.31 4.85
N ILE A 140 7.92 -1.59 4.68
CA ILE A 140 8.51 -2.44 3.64
C ILE A 140 8.09 -2.03 2.22
N SER A 141 6.91 -1.43 2.06
CA SER A 141 6.38 -0.95 0.77
C SER A 141 7.26 0.09 0.10
N ASP A 142 7.89 0.99 0.86
CA ASP A 142 8.83 2.00 0.34
C ASP A 142 10.09 1.38 -0.27
N TYR A 143 10.47 0.18 0.18
CA TYR A 143 11.68 -0.52 -0.25
C TYR A 143 11.45 -1.42 -1.47
N VAL A 144 10.21 -1.85 -1.74
CA VAL A 144 9.88 -2.83 -2.80
C VAL A 144 10.50 -2.50 -4.15
N PRO A 145 10.37 -1.28 -4.71
CA PRO A 145 10.91 -0.98 -6.03
C PRO A 145 12.43 -1.15 -6.08
N TYR A 146 13.10 -0.82 -4.97
CA TYR A 146 14.54 -0.91 -4.85
C TYR A 146 15.01 -2.35 -4.66
N ILE A 147 14.29 -3.14 -3.85
CA ILE A 147 14.54 -4.58 -3.68
C ILE A 147 14.42 -5.27 -5.04
N GLN A 148 13.31 -5.06 -5.77
CA GLN A 148 13.11 -5.63 -7.10
C GLN A 148 14.20 -5.20 -8.09
N SER A 149 14.65 -3.95 -8.04
CA SER A 149 15.70 -3.45 -8.95
C SER A 149 17.09 -4.07 -8.72
N VAL A 150 17.34 -4.65 -7.53
CA VAL A 150 18.64 -5.23 -7.16
C VAL A 150 18.57 -6.75 -7.14
N PHE A 151 17.58 -7.31 -6.43
CA PHE A 151 17.40 -8.75 -6.26
C PHE A 151 16.60 -9.40 -7.38
N GLY A 152 15.73 -8.66 -8.08
CA GLY A 152 14.87 -9.19 -9.15
C GLY A 152 15.52 -9.26 -10.53
N LEU A 153 16.82 -8.97 -10.64
CA LEU A 153 17.56 -9.11 -11.90
C LEU A 153 17.75 -10.60 -12.23
N GLU A 154 17.63 -11.00 -13.51
CA GLU A 154 17.86 -12.40 -13.94
C GLU A 154 19.25 -12.95 -13.56
N LYS A 155 20.22 -12.07 -13.33
CA LYS A 155 21.59 -12.42 -12.90
C LYS A 155 21.75 -12.47 -11.38
N SER A 156 20.71 -12.20 -10.61
CA SER A 156 20.77 -12.25 -9.16
C SER A 156 21.00 -13.69 -8.70
N GLN A 157 21.88 -13.87 -7.71
CA GLN A 157 22.19 -15.18 -7.13
C GLN A 157 21.41 -15.47 -5.84
N LEU A 158 20.63 -14.51 -5.36
CA LEU A 158 19.89 -14.61 -4.10
C LEU A 158 18.39 -14.53 -4.38
N ASP A 159 17.68 -15.58 -3.97
CA ASP A 159 16.23 -15.61 -3.93
C ASP A 159 15.72 -14.78 -2.74
N PHE A 160 14.54 -14.18 -2.88
CA PHE A 160 13.92 -13.39 -1.84
C PHE A 160 12.40 -13.50 -1.90
N GLN A 161 11.76 -13.29 -0.74
CA GLN A 161 10.32 -13.13 -0.61
C GLN A 161 10.05 -11.91 0.26
N ILE A 162 9.11 -11.07 -0.16
CA ILE A 162 8.68 -9.90 0.61
C ILE A 162 7.36 -10.25 1.30
N LEU A 163 7.33 -10.09 2.62
CA LEU A 163 6.15 -10.26 3.47
C LEU A 163 5.62 -8.89 3.91
N ASP A 164 4.43 -8.85 4.48
CA ASP A 164 3.81 -7.64 5.08
C ASP A 164 3.59 -6.47 4.11
N LEU A 165 3.28 -6.75 2.84
CA LEU A 165 2.88 -5.72 1.88
C LEU A 165 1.37 -5.50 1.92
N ASP A 166 0.96 -4.23 1.96
CA ASP A 166 -0.44 -3.86 1.84
C ASP A 166 -1.01 -4.35 0.49
N MET A 167 -2.21 -4.93 0.53
CA MET A 167 -2.91 -5.45 -0.65
C MET A 167 -3.05 -4.39 -1.77
N GLN A 168 -3.13 -3.10 -1.40
CA GLN A 168 -3.15 -1.97 -2.33
C GLN A 168 -1.86 -1.83 -3.16
N ALA A 169 -0.69 -2.17 -2.60
CA ALA A 169 0.59 -2.01 -3.30
C ALA A 169 0.84 -3.15 -4.31
N GLN A 170 0.25 -4.33 -4.09
CA GLN A 170 0.51 -5.51 -4.91
C GLN A 170 -0.55 -5.79 -5.99
N SER A 171 -1.81 -5.42 -5.75
CA SER A 171 -2.91 -5.84 -6.61
C SER A 171 -3.36 -4.75 -7.59
N GLU A 172 -3.27 -5.04 -8.89
CA GLU A 172 -3.78 -4.13 -9.95
C GLU A 172 -5.29 -3.91 -9.83
N ILE A 173 -6.05 -4.94 -9.43
CA ILE A 173 -7.50 -4.86 -9.19
C ILE A 173 -7.81 -3.86 -8.09
N VAL A 174 -7.10 -3.99 -6.96
CA VAL A 174 -7.30 -3.11 -5.81
C VAL A 174 -6.95 -1.68 -6.17
N GLN A 175 -5.82 -1.45 -6.85
CA GLN A 175 -5.43 -0.11 -7.31
C GLN A 175 -6.48 0.51 -8.24
N GLY A 176 -6.96 -0.25 -9.22
CA GLY A 176 -8.01 0.20 -10.14
C GLY A 176 -9.31 0.52 -9.41
N PHE A 177 -9.74 -0.32 -8.47
CA PHE A 177 -10.96 -0.10 -7.69
C PHE A 177 -10.86 1.13 -6.77
N PHE A 178 -9.71 1.36 -6.13
CA PHE A 178 -9.49 2.58 -5.36
C PHE A 178 -9.44 3.82 -6.26
N GLN A 179 -8.90 3.72 -7.49
CA GLN A 179 -8.94 4.81 -8.46
C GLN A 179 -10.39 5.12 -8.90
N LEU A 180 -11.25 4.10 -9.03
CA LEU A 180 -12.67 4.26 -9.29
C LEU A 180 -13.39 5.02 -8.14
N ILE A 181 -13.11 4.65 -6.89
CA ILE A 181 -13.64 5.37 -5.72
C ILE A 181 -13.10 6.81 -5.68
N ARG A 182 -11.81 7.01 -5.97
CA ARG A 182 -11.20 8.34 -6.01
C ARG A 182 -11.85 9.25 -7.07
N LEU A 183 -12.22 8.69 -8.22
CA LEU A 183 -12.95 9.43 -9.25
C LEU A 183 -14.29 9.96 -8.71
N SER A 184 -15.03 9.19 -7.92
CA SER A 184 -16.32 9.62 -7.34
C SER A 184 -16.17 10.74 -6.30
N GLU A 185 -15.04 10.77 -5.60
CA GLU A 185 -14.71 11.83 -4.64
C GLU A 185 -14.09 13.07 -5.30
N SER A 186 -13.62 12.92 -6.53
CA SER A 186 -13.03 14.00 -7.30
C SER A 186 -14.09 14.95 -7.86
N ARG A 187 -13.65 16.04 -8.47
CA ARG A 187 -14.52 16.95 -9.24
C ARG A 187 -14.83 16.42 -10.64
N TRP A 188 -14.68 15.11 -10.87
CA TRP A 188 -14.68 14.49 -12.21
C TRP A 188 -13.62 15.11 -13.12
N GLU A 189 -12.39 15.24 -12.60
CA GLU A 189 -11.26 15.81 -13.33
C GLU A 189 -10.79 14.85 -14.43
N VAL A 190 -10.35 15.40 -15.56
CA VAL A 190 -9.78 14.62 -16.67
C VAL A 190 -8.64 13.71 -16.21
N SER A 191 -7.79 14.19 -15.29
CA SER A 191 -6.66 13.41 -14.76
C SER A 191 -7.10 12.14 -14.05
N GLU A 192 -8.10 12.22 -13.18
CA GLU A 192 -8.59 11.07 -12.41
C GLU A 192 -9.27 10.04 -13.32
N LEU A 193 -9.98 10.51 -14.35
CA LEU A 193 -10.62 9.66 -15.34
C LEU A 193 -9.61 8.96 -16.26
N LEU A 194 -8.63 9.71 -16.77
CA LEU A 194 -7.56 9.15 -17.60
C LEU A 194 -6.65 8.21 -16.81
N GLN A 195 -6.49 8.42 -15.50
CA GLN A 195 -5.77 7.48 -14.63
C GLN A 195 -6.54 6.17 -14.50
N LEU A 196 -7.86 6.20 -14.27
CA LEU A 196 -8.70 4.99 -14.27
C LEU A 196 -8.60 4.23 -15.59
N PHE A 197 -8.73 4.95 -16.71
CA PHE A 197 -8.65 4.37 -18.05
C PHE A 197 -7.23 3.89 -18.43
N GLY A 198 -6.22 4.29 -17.66
CA GLY A 198 -4.83 3.84 -17.82
C GLY A 198 -4.54 2.50 -17.13
N HIS A 199 -5.41 2.02 -16.24
CA HIS A 199 -5.26 0.69 -15.64
C HIS A 199 -5.52 -0.40 -16.69
N ARG A 200 -4.61 -1.37 -16.82
CA ARG A 200 -4.68 -2.38 -17.89
C ARG A 200 -5.87 -3.30 -17.68
N LEU A 201 -6.17 -3.64 -16.42
CA LEU A 201 -7.33 -4.45 -16.13
C LEU A 201 -8.63 -3.75 -16.49
N PHE A 202 -8.77 -2.47 -16.16
CA PHE A 202 -9.94 -1.67 -16.54
C PHE A 202 -10.09 -1.62 -18.07
N GLN A 203 -8.99 -1.38 -18.79
CA GLN A 203 -8.96 -1.42 -20.24
C GLN A 203 -9.44 -2.76 -20.80
N ARG A 204 -8.96 -3.88 -20.24
CA ARG A 204 -9.35 -5.24 -20.63
C ARG A 204 -10.84 -5.48 -20.39
N CYS A 205 -11.37 -5.15 -19.21
CA CYS A 205 -12.79 -5.30 -18.86
C CYS A 205 -13.71 -4.53 -19.82
N HIS A 206 -13.28 -3.35 -20.28
CA HIS A 206 -14.06 -2.50 -21.16
C HIS A 206 -13.65 -2.57 -22.64
N GLN A 207 -12.80 -3.55 -23.01
CA GLN A 207 -12.29 -3.75 -24.37
C GLN A 207 -11.70 -2.48 -25.00
N LEU A 208 -11.03 -1.68 -24.17
CA LEU A 208 -10.31 -0.48 -24.57
C LEU A 208 -8.88 -0.86 -24.93
N THR A 209 -8.49 -0.60 -26.18
CA THR A 209 -7.10 -0.77 -26.60
C THR A 209 -6.26 0.43 -26.21
N GLN A 210 -4.94 0.28 -26.23
CA GLN A 210 -4.03 1.41 -26.00
C GLN A 210 -4.23 2.53 -27.06
N SER A 211 -4.58 2.18 -28.30
CA SER A 211 -4.94 3.17 -29.33
C SER A 211 -6.24 3.91 -29.00
N ASP A 212 -7.25 3.21 -28.47
CA ASP A 212 -8.51 3.83 -28.04
C ASP A 212 -8.26 4.84 -26.91
N TYR A 213 -7.38 4.49 -25.96
CA TYR A 213 -6.98 5.38 -24.88
C TYR A 213 -6.40 6.71 -25.39
N TYR A 214 -5.43 6.64 -26.32
CA TYR A 214 -4.83 7.85 -26.90
C TYR A 214 -5.85 8.67 -27.70
N LEU A 215 -6.75 8.01 -28.43
CA LEU A 215 -7.80 8.69 -29.19
C LEU A 215 -8.79 9.42 -28.26
N ILE A 216 -9.17 8.79 -27.15
CA ILE A 216 -10.00 9.43 -26.11
C ILE A 216 -9.28 10.64 -25.50
N GLN A 217 -7.97 10.53 -25.25
CA GLN A 217 -7.17 11.65 -24.75
C GLN A 217 -7.15 12.83 -25.74
N GLU A 218 -7.00 12.55 -27.04
CA GLU A 218 -7.07 13.56 -28.10
C GLU A 218 -8.46 14.22 -28.15
N TRP A 219 -9.54 13.45 -28.08
CA TRP A 219 -10.90 13.98 -28.04
C TRP A 219 -11.14 14.89 -26.85
N ILE A 220 -10.72 14.48 -25.65
CA ILE A 220 -10.82 15.28 -24.43
C ILE A 220 -10.09 16.62 -24.61
N GLN A 221 -8.89 16.59 -25.17
CA GLN A 221 -8.09 17.79 -25.42
C GLN A 221 -8.74 18.72 -26.45
N GLN A 222 -9.22 18.19 -27.59
CA GLN A 222 -9.88 18.96 -28.64
C GLN A 222 -11.21 19.57 -28.18
N ALA A 223 -11.99 18.80 -27.41
CA ALA A 223 -13.23 19.24 -26.81
C ALA A 223 -13.02 20.29 -25.70
N GLY A 224 -11.79 20.42 -25.19
CA GLY A 224 -11.43 21.36 -24.13
C GLY A 224 -12.02 20.98 -22.77
N ILE A 225 -12.29 19.69 -22.54
CA ILE A 225 -12.83 19.18 -21.29
C ILE A 225 -11.79 19.33 -20.18
N ARG A 226 -12.23 19.72 -18.99
CA ARG A 226 -11.34 19.89 -17.82
C ARG A 226 -11.86 19.12 -16.62
N TRP A 227 -13.09 19.42 -16.19
CA TRP A 227 -13.69 18.84 -15.01
C TRP A 227 -15.18 19.19 -14.90
N GLY A 228 -15.89 18.46 -14.05
CA GLY A 228 -17.28 18.69 -13.75
C GLY A 228 -18.18 18.12 -14.84
N GLU A 229 -19.15 17.32 -14.43
CA GLU A 229 -20.11 16.70 -15.33
C GLU A 229 -20.87 17.74 -16.17
N ASP A 230 -21.54 18.66 -15.47
CA ASP A 230 -22.26 19.77 -16.06
C ASP A 230 -22.11 21.04 -15.20
N TRP A 231 -22.84 22.07 -15.60
CA TRP A 231 -22.85 23.36 -14.94
C TRP A 231 -23.44 23.30 -13.51
N LEU A 232 -24.49 22.50 -13.30
CA LEU A 232 -25.15 22.35 -11.99
C LEU A 232 -24.21 21.69 -10.98
N HIS A 233 -23.61 20.56 -11.37
CA HIS A 233 -22.65 19.81 -10.56
C HIS A 233 -21.41 20.66 -10.23
N ARG A 234 -20.90 21.43 -11.22
CA ARG A 234 -19.79 22.36 -11.00
C ARG A 234 -20.12 23.38 -9.90
N ASN A 235 -21.31 23.98 -9.96
CA ASN A 235 -21.73 24.98 -8.98
C ASN A 235 -21.99 24.37 -7.60
N GLU A 236 -22.53 23.16 -7.52
CA GLU A 236 -22.66 22.43 -6.27
C GLU A 236 -21.30 22.21 -5.59
N LEU A 237 -20.28 21.81 -6.36
CA LEU A 237 -18.92 21.62 -5.84
C LEU A 237 -18.28 22.95 -5.40
N LEU A 238 -18.41 24.00 -6.21
CA LEU A 238 -17.88 25.33 -5.88
C LEU A 238 -18.52 25.91 -4.61
N GLN A 239 -19.81 25.66 -4.38
CA GLN A 239 -20.52 26.12 -3.18
C GLN A 239 -20.10 25.36 -1.91
N ARG A 240 -19.60 24.13 -2.01
CA ARG A 240 -19.16 23.31 -0.87
C ARG A 240 -17.77 23.71 -0.34
N HIS A 241 -16.90 24.27 -1.19
CA HIS A 241 -15.56 24.67 -0.79
C HIS A 241 -15.54 26.13 -0.29
N HIS A 242 -15.20 26.27 0.99
CA HIS A 242 -15.57 27.37 1.89
C HIS A 242 -14.83 28.72 1.70
N CYS A 243 -14.27 29.02 0.52
CA CYS A 243 -13.44 30.21 0.32
C CYS A 243 -14.08 31.22 -0.65
N GLU A 244 -14.75 32.20 -0.04
CA GLU A 244 -15.01 33.56 -0.50
C GLU A 244 -15.67 33.79 -1.88
N LYS A 245 -16.96 34.16 -1.78
CA LYS A 245 -17.87 34.71 -2.79
C LYS A 245 -18.54 33.65 -3.67
N GLU A 246 -19.78 33.96 -4.03
CA GLU A 246 -20.66 33.23 -4.95
C GLU A 246 -19.97 32.97 -6.29
N MET A 247 -19.02 32.03 -6.34
CA MET A 247 -18.42 31.51 -7.56
C MET A 247 -19.45 30.60 -8.22
N VAL A 248 -20.48 31.23 -8.78
CA VAL A 248 -21.36 30.64 -9.77
C VAL A 248 -20.71 30.94 -11.11
N ASP A 249 -20.02 29.94 -11.66
CA ASP A 249 -19.74 29.98 -13.10
C ASP A 249 -21.11 29.87 -13.78
N SER A 250 -21.41 30.65 -14.82
CA SER A 250 -22.63 30.51 -15.64
C SER A 250 -22.37 29.71 -16.93
N SER A 251 -21.11 29.34 -17.17
CA SER A 251 -20.64 28.68 -18.38
C SER A 251 -20.58 27.16 -18.20
N SER A 252 -21.04 26.44 -19.22
CA SER A 252 -20.83 25.00 -19.35
C SER A 252 -19.46 24.67 -19.96
N VAL A 253 -18.66 25.67 -20.38
CA VAL A 253 -17.39 25.44 -21.06
C VAL A 253 -16.44 24.61 -20.18
N GLY A 254 -15.82 23.60 -20.80
CA GLY A 254 -14.89 22.69 -20.15
C GLY A 254 -15.52 21.65 -19.22
N THR A 255 -16.85 21.54 -19.16
CA THR A 255 -17.53 20.38 -18.54
C THR A 255 -17.53 19.19 -19.49
N TRP A 256 -17.78 18.00 -18.95
CA TRP A 256 -17.96 16.79 -19.75
C TRP A 256 -19.13 16.93 -20.73
N ASN A 257 -20.31 17.37 -20.26
CA ASN A 257 -21.49 17.50 -21.11
C ASN A 257 -21.25 18.46 -22.29
N PHE A 258 -20.59 19.61 -22.04
CA PHE A 258 -20.25 20.55 -23.09
C PHE A 258 -19.27 19.96 -24.12
N GLY A 259 -18.20 19.32 -23.65
CA GLY A 259 -17.20 18.74 -24.54
C GLY A 259 -17.74 17.56 -25.35
N LEU A 260 -18.49 16.65 -24.73
CA LEU A 260 -19.14 15.53 -25.41
C LEU A 260 -20.13 16.04 -26.47
N THR A 261 -20.88 17.10 -26.17
CA THR A 261 -21.77 17.75 -27.16
C THR A 261 -20.98 18.25 -28.36
N ARG A 262 -19.82 18.89 -28.15
CA ARG A 262 -18.95 19.36 -29.25
C ARG A 262 -18.38 18.21 -30.10
N LEU A 263 -18.04 17.09 -29.48
CA LEU A 263 -17.55 15.89 -30.18
C LEU A 263 -18.65 15.26 -31.03
N LEU A 264 -19.86 15.09 -30.47
CA LEU A 264 -21.02 14.56 -31.20
C LEU A 264 -21.47 15.48 -32.35
N LEU A 265 -21.40 16.80 -32.17
CA LEU A 265 -21.62 17.76 -33.25
C LEU A 265 -20.57 17.60 -34.35
N GLY A 266 -19.31 17.34 -34.00
CA GLY A 266 -18.24 17.05 -34.96
C GLY A 266 -18.51 15.82 -35.84
N LEU A 267 -19.13 14.77 -35.28
CA LEU A 267 -19.52 13.57 -36.01
C LEU A 267 -20.67 13.79 -37.01
N THR A 268 -21.58 14.72 -36.69
CA THR A 268 -22.80 14.95 -37.49
C THR A 268 -22.67 16.09 -38.48
N THR A 269 -21.74 17.02 -38.24
CA THR A 269 -21.56 18.21 -39.07
C THR A 269 -20.27 18.13 -39.87
N VAL A 270 -20.39 18.06 -41.21
CA VAL A 270 -19.26 18.35 -42.10
C VAL A 270 -19.17 19.87 -42.21
N VAL A 271 -18.45 20.52 -41.29
CA VAL A 271 -18.25 21.97 -41.31
C VAL A 271 -17.50 22.34 -42.60
N LYS A 272 -18.24 22.85 -43.60
CA LYS A 272 -17.66 23.34 -44.87
C LYS A 272 -17.49 24.87 -44.91
N SER A 273 -17.88 25.59 -43.86
CA SER A 273 -17.73 27.05 -43.83
C SER A 273 -17.80 27.58 -42.40
N ALA A 274 -16.89 28.50 -42.08
CA ALA A 274 -16.72 29.18 -40.79
C ALA A 274 -17.85 30.18 -40.44
N ASP A 275 -18.99 30.13 -41.12
CA ASP A 275 -20.12 31.03 -40.90
C ASP A 275 -21.19 30.33 -40.07
N SER A 276 -20.93 30.20 -38.77
CA SER A 276 -21.96 29.83 -37.80
C SER A 276 -21.74 30.59 -36.50
N HIS A 277 -22.38 31.74 -36.40
CA HIS A 277 -22.40 32.57 -35.19
C HIS A 277 -23.49 32.15 -34.19
N SER A 278 -24.09 30.96 -34.34
CA SER A 278 -25.27 30.55 -33.56
C SER A 278 -25.16 29.19 -32.87
N PHE A 279 -23.98 28.55 -32.81
CA PHE A 279 -23.78 27.43 -31.89
C PHE A 279 -22.93 27.91 -30.72
N ASP A 280 -23.50 27.92 -29.52
CA ASP A 280 -22.74 28.10 -28.26
C ASP A 280 -21.65 27.03 -28.09
N SER A 281 -21.65 25.98 -28.93
CA SER A 281 -20.67 24.89 -29.00
C SER A 281 -20.18 24.69 -30.44
N ILE A 282 -18.99 25.22 -30.76
CA ILE A 282 -18.33 24.99 -32.06
C ILE A 282 -17.99 23.49 -32.18
N PRO A 283 -18.40 22.78 -33.26
CA PRO A 283 -18.08 21.37 -33.46
C PRO A 283 -16.56 21.11 -33.43
N CYS A 284 -16.14 19.95 -32.93
CA CYS A 284 -14.74 19.53 -33.04
C CYS A 284 -14.44 19.09 -34.49
N GLU A 285 -13.33 19.56 -35.05
CA GLU A 285 -12.88 19.17 -36.39
C GLU A 285 -12.13 17.84 -36.35
N GLY A 286 -12.14 17.10 -37.47
CA GLY A 286 -11.28 15.93 -37.66
C GLY A 286 -11.78 14.64 -37.02
N ILE A 287 -13.03 14.58 -36.53
CA ILE A 287 -13.64 13.34 -36.06
C ILE A 287 -14.25 12.60 -37.26
N ASP A 288 -13.74 11.41 -37.54
CA ASP A 288 -14.24 10.54 -38.59
C ASP A 288 -15.37 9.63 -38.08
N PHE A 289 -16.31 9.28 -38.96
CA PHE A 289 -17.40 8.37 -38.67
C PHE A 289 -16.90 6.95 -38.33
N SER A 290 -15.70 6.58 -38.80
CA SER A 290 -15.02 5.35 -38.39
C SER A 290 -14.79 5.23 -36.88
N GLN A 291 -14.78 6.36 -36.16
CA GLN A 291 -14.57 6.41 -34.72
C GLN A 291 -15.88 6.46 -33.90
N ALA A 292 -17.04 6.48 -34.57
CA ALA A 292 -18.34 6.65 -33.91
C ALA A 292 -18.68 5.50 -32.93
N GLU A 293 -18.30 4.27 -33.24
CA GLU A 293 -18.52 3.11 -32.37
C GLU A 293 -17.75 3.24 -31.05
N LEU A 294 -16.47 3.64 -31.11
CA LEU A 294 -15.67 3.89 -29.91
C LEU A 294 -16.25 5.05 -29.09
N MET A 295 -16.64 6.14 -29.76
CA MET A 295 -17.25 7.30 -29.11
C MET A 295 -18.53 6.92 -28.36
N GLU A 296 -19.39 6.12 -28.98
CA GLU A 296 -20.63 5.62 -28.37
C GLU A 296 -20.32 4.76 -27.13
N ARG A 297 -19.41 3.78 -27.25
CA ARG A 297 -19.00 2.93 -26.13
C ARG A 297 -18.42 3.75 -24.98
N TRP A 298 -17.59 4.74 -25.29
CA TRP A 298 -16.98 5.64 -24.32
C TRP A 298 -18.03 6.50 -23.60
N ILE A 299 -18.94 7.14 -24.33
CA ILE A 299 -20.01 7.97 -23.74
C ILE A 299 -20.91 7.11 -22.85
N ARG A 300 -21.28 5.90 -23.28
CA ARG A 300 -22.03 4.96 -22.44
C ARG A 300 -21.29 4.63 -21.15
N LEU A 301 -20.00 4.33 -21.24
CA LEU A 301 -19.17 4.03 -20.07
C LEU A 301 -19.09 5.21 -19.11
N LEU A 302 -18.94 6.44 -19.62
CA LEU A 302 -18.96 7.66 -18.80
C LEU A 302 -20.29 7.83 -18.05
N HIS A 303 -21.41 7.62 -18.72
CA HIS A 303 -22.73 7.69 -18.09
C HIS A 303 -22.92 6.60 -17.03
N SER A 304 -22.56 5.35 -17.33
CA SER A 304 -22.62 4.26 -16.35
C SER A 304 -21.76 4.55 -15.13
N LEU A 305 -20.51 4.98 -15.32
CA LEU A 305 -19.63 5.38 -14.21
C LEU A 305 -20.27 6.45 -13.35
N ARG A 306 -20.92 7.44 -13.98
CA ARG A 306 -21.52 8.57 -13.27
C ARG A 306 -22.71 8.14 -12.43
N ASP A 307 -23.62 7.38 -13.02
CA ASP A 307 -24.82 6.93 -12.34
C ASP A 307 -24.46 5.94 -11.22
N ASP A 308 -23.57 4.98 -11.50
CA ASP A 308 -23.17 3.97 -10.55
C ASP A 308 -22.36 4.55 -9.38
N LEU A 309 -21.55 5.59 -9.58
CA LEU A 309 -20.74 6.20 -8.51
C LEU A 309 -21.49 7.27 -7.70
N SER A 310 -22.66 7.73 -8.17
CA SER A 310 -23.47 8.76 -7.49
C SER A 310 -23.78 8.44 -6.02
N PRO A 311 -24.10 7.18 -5.61
CA PRO A 311 -24.40 6.87 -4.21
C PRO A 311 -23.22 7.11 -3.26
N LEU A 312 -21.97 7.04 -3.73
CA LEU A 312 -20.78 7.30 -2.92
C LEU A 312 -20.70 8.76 -2.44
N HIS A 313 -21.38 9.69 -3.14
CA HIS A 313 -21.24 11.12 -2.94
C HIS A 313 -22.55 11.85 -2.59
N ASP A 314 -23.72 11.33 -3.00
CA ASP A 314 -25.03 11.98 -2.86
C ASP A 314 -25.64 11.90 -1.45
N ARG A 315 -24.80 11.81 -0.42
CA ARG A 315 -25.19 11.63 0.99
C ARG A 315 -26.10 10.42 1.23
N SER A 316 -26.09 9.46 0.31
CA SER A 316 -26.84 8.22 0.43
C SER A 316 -26.48 7.53 1.74
N GLN A 317 -27.50 7.07 2.45
CA GLN A 317 -27.35 6.34 3.69
C GLN A 317 -27.91 4.94 3.50
N MET A 318 -27.00 3.96 3.55
CA MET A 318 -27.31 2.55 3.39
C MET A 318 -26.82 1.78 4.62
N CYS A 319 -27.39 0.60 4.88
CA CYS A 319 -26.85 -0.30 5.90
C CYS A 319 -25.55 -0.97 5.40
N MET A 320 -24.82 -1.61 6.31
CA MET A 320 -23.53 -2.24 5.97
C MET A 320 -23.69 -3.40 4.97
N GLU A 321 -24.78 -4.16 5.03
CA GLU A 321 -25.09 -5.20 4.04
C GLU A 321 -25.37 -4.62 2.64
N GLU A 322 -26.09 -3.50 2.59
CA GLU A 322 -26.36 -2.77 1.34
C GLU A 322 -25.07 -2.20 0.74
N TRP A 323 -24.20 -1.60 1.56
CA TRP A 323 -22.89 -1.12 1.12
C TRP A 323 -21.98 -2.25 0.63
N SER A 324 -21.95 -3.38 1.35
CA SER A 324 -21.22 -4.58 0.95
C SER A 324 -21.66 -5.09 -0.43
N CYS A 325 -22.98 -5.19 -0.63
CA CYS A 325 -23.57 -5.58 -1.90
C CYS A 325 -23.23 -4.58 -3.01
N TYR A 326 -23.40 -3.29 -2.73
CA TYR A 326 -23.12 -2.21 -3.67
C TYR A 326 -21.66 -2.17 -4.13
N LEU A 327 -20.69 -2.24 -3.20
CA LEU A 327 -19.26 -2.27 -3.54
C LEU A 327 -18.89 -3.53 -4.33
N SER A 328 -19.49 -4.67 -3.98
CA SER A 328 -19.32 -5.92 -4.75
C SER A 328 -19.87 -5.79 -6.17
N CYS A 329 -21.03 -5.17 -6.34
CA CYS A 329 -21.61 -4.89 -7.66
C CYS A 329 -20.73 -3.93 -8.47
N LEU A 330 -20.21 -2.86 -7.88
CA LEU A 330 -19.26 -1.96 -8.54
C LEU A 330 -18.02 -2.72 -9.02
N LEU A 331 -17.43 -3.56 -8.16
CA LEU A 331 -16.27 -4.37 -8.53
C LEU A 331 -16.59 -5.30 -9.70
N ASP A 332 -17.76 -5.96 -9.67
CA ASP A 332 -18.21 -6.84 -10.75
C ASP A 332 -18.43 -6.09 -12.07
N THR A 333 -18.99 -4.88 -12.02
CA THR A 333 -19.30 -4.11 -13.23
C THR A 333 -18.04 -3.61 -13.94
N TYR A 334 -17.03 -3.15 -13.19
CA TYR A 334 -15.88 -2.45 -13.76
C TYR A 334 -14.60 -3.28 -13.84
N PHE A 335 -14.49 -4.37 -13.07
CA PHE A 335 -13.23 -5.14 -12.95
C PHE A 335 -13.40 -6.65 -13.11
N LYS A 336 -14.60 -7.16 -13.39
CA LYS A 336 -14.79 -8.57 -13.72
C LYS A 336 -14.52 -8.82 -15.20
N CYS A 337 -13.44 -9.53 -15.49
CA CYS A 337 -13.17 -10.10 -16.80
C CYS A 337 -12.65 -11.53 -16.67
N ASP A 338 -12.45 -12.21 -17.79
CA ASP A 338 -11.72 -13.48 -17.79
C ASP A 338 -10.27 -13.18 -17.41
N PHE A 339 -9.88 -13.50 -16.17
CA PHE A 339 -8.50 -13.36 -15.69
C PHE A 339 -7.64 -14.49 -16.26
N GLU A 340 -6.42 -14.18 -16.69
CA GLU A 340 -5.47 -15.18 -17.22
C GLU A 340 -4.54 -15.72 -16.13
N ASP A 341 -4.18 -14.88 -15.16
CA ASP A 341 -3.27 -15.20 -14.09
C ASP A 341 -4.00 -15.55 -12.78
N SER A 342 -3.52 -16.58 -12.10
CA SER A 342 -4.09 -17.04 -10.83
C SER A 342 -4.04 -15.97 -9.72
N GLN A 343 -3.10 -15.02 -9.82
CA GLN A 343 -2.95 -13.95 -8.84
C GLN A 343 -4.12 -12.97 -8.91
N SER A 344 -4.48 -12.49 -10.10
CA SER A 344 -5.64 -11.62 -10.28
C SER A 344 -6.94 -12.28 -9.85
N ILE A 345 -7.10 -13.60 -10.06
CA ILE A 345 -8.26 -14.34 -9.55
C ILE A 345 -8.29 -14.30 -8.03
N ALA A 346 -7.15 -14.58 -7.38
CA ALA A 346 -7.05 -14.58 -5.93
C ALA A 346 -7.31 -13.18 -5.35
N ASP A 347 -6.71 -12.15 -5.93
CA ASP A 347 -6.88 -10.76 -5.51
C ASP A 347 -8.34 -10.28 -5.64
N TYR A 348 -9.02 -10.67 -6.72
CA TYR A 348 -10.43 -10.34 -6.95
C TYR A 348 -11.34 -11.02 -5.93
N GLU A 349 -11.14 -12.31 -5.68
CA GLU A 349 -11.90 -13.06 -4.67
C GLU A 349 -11.61 -12.57 -3.25
N GLU A 350 -10.37 -12.19 -2.95
CA GLU A 350 -9.99 -11.61 -1.67
C GLU A 350 -10.68 -10.26 -1.46
N LEU A 351 -10.67 -9.36 -2.46
CA LEU A 351 -11.34 -8.07 -2.34
C LEU A 351 -12.86 -8.23 -2.13
N LYS A 352 -13.48 -9.21 -2.81
CA LYS A 352 -14.88 -9.59 -2.56
C LYS A 352 -15.11 -10.14 -1.16
N SER A 353 -14.19 -10.96 -0.66
CA SER A 353 -14.24 -11.50 0.70
C SER A 353 -14.24 -10.36 1.72
N GLN A 354 -13.38 -9.36 1.53
CA GLN A 354 -13.33 -8.17 2.38
C GLN A 354 -14.66 -7.39 2.38
N PHE A 355 -15.29 -7.20 1.21
CA PHE A 355 -16.63 -6.59 1.18
C PHE A 355 -17.69 -7.42 1.90
N LYS A 356 -17.64 -8.76 1.81
CA LYS A 356 -18.55 -9.62 2.58
C LYS A 356 -18.32 -9.52 4.07
N LEU A 357 -17.07 -9.45 4.54
CA LEU A 357 -16.73 -9.26 5.95
C LEU A 357 -17.27 -7.92 6.49
N LEU A 358 -17.24 -6.86 5.68
CA LEU A 358 -17.87 -5.58 5.99
C LEU A 358 -19.39 -5.77 6.23
N GLY A 359 -20.05 -6.53 5.35
CA GLY A 359 -21.47 -6.87 5.47
C GLY A 359 -21.78 -7.76 6.67
N ASP A 360 -20.92 -8.72 7.02
CA ASP A 360 -21.12 -9.60 8.18
C ASP A 360 -20.93 -8.87 9.52
N SER A 361 -20.07 -7.85 9.55
CA SER A 361 -19.88 -6.97 10.71
C SER A 361 -21.16 -6.21 11.10
N ALA A 362 -22.12 -6.11 10.17
CA ALA A 362 -23.43 -5.52 10.36
C ALA A 362 -24.33 -6.25 11.38
N LYS A 363 -24.08 -7.54 11.65
CA LYS A 363 -24.83 -8.31 12.67
C LYS A 363 -24.79 -7.65 14.06
N THR A 364 -23.76 -6.84 14.31
CA THR A 364 -23.54 -6.07 15.54
C THR A 364 -24.30 -4.73 15.55
N PHE A 365 -24.58 -4.15 14.39
CA PHE A 365 -25.06 -2.76 14.20
C PHE A 365 -26.46 -2.67 13.54
N LYS A 366 -27.36 -3.61 13.84
CA LYS A 366 -28.71 -3.73 13.23
C LYS A 366 -29.34 -2.41 12.79
N GLU A 367 -29.64 -2.30 11.49
CA GLU A 367 -30.41 -1.23 10.82
C GLU A 367 -29.83 0.20 10.89
N THR A 368 -28.66 0.41 11.50
CA THR A 368 -28.00 1.73 11.40
C THR A 368 -27.52 1.98 9.97
N LYS A 369 -27.87 3.15 9.45
CA LYS A 369 -27.45 3.59 8.12
C LYS A 369 -26.24 4.50 8.22
N PHE A 370 -25.28 4.27 7.35
CA PHE A 370 -24.02 5.00 7.29
C PHE A 370 -23.87 5.66 5.92
N SER A 371 -23.22 6.81 5.86
CA SER A 371 -22.73 7.36 4.59
C SER A 371 -21.44 6.63 4.19
N PHE A 372 -21.11 6.65 2.90
CA PHE A 372 -19.88 6.04 2.41
C PHE A 372 -18.63 6.59 3.11
N GLN A 373 -18.58 7.91 3.38
CA GLN A 373 -17.46 8.54 4.08
C GLN A 373 -17.19 7.95 5.47
N THR A 374 -18.23 7.48 6.16
CA THR A 374 -18.09 6.86 7.49
C THR A 374 -17.50 5.47 7.40
N ILE A 375 -17.84 4.70 6.35
CA ILE A 375 -17.39 3.32 6.21
C ILE A 375 -16.06 3.19 5.46
N LYS A 376 -15.65 4.20 4.68
CA LYS A 376 -14.46 4.16 3.83
C LYS A 376 -13.16 3.77 4.57
N PHE A 377 -13.02 4.20 5.82
CA PHE A 377 -11.80 4.00 6.63
C PHE A 377 -11.84 2.74 7.51
N HIS A 378 -12.95 1.99 7.47
CA HIS A 378 -13.20 0.79 8.25
C HIS A 378 -13.29 -0.42 7.31
#